data_AF-A0A9X7TET8-F1
#
_entry.id   AF-A0A9X7TET8-F1
#
_cell.length_a   1.000
_cell.length_b   1.000
_cell.length_c   1.000
_cell.angle_alpha   90.00
_cell.angle_beta   90.00
_cell.angle_gamma   90.00
#
_symmetry.space_group_name_H-M   'P 1'
#
loop_
_entity.id
_entity.type
_entity.pdbx_description
1 polymer ?
#
loop_
_entity_poly.entity_id
_entity_poly.type
_entity_poly.pdbx_seq_one_letter_code
_entity_poly.pdbx_strand_id
1 'polypeptide(L)'
;MTKLLKEVLILDFRKYPFLKPLEDELNKYAGGVSLNDLLVSGSYYLDQAKERIDKILKDKELESYDKIKDSVLVFYTTLYLVAALDNDILKKKFLDKESQMIEKNLLNESEETVVEIAKYLGLNINYDNIEIKYKKNKKILSLSLKYSLNFIDFLKYTRELRKIDNKFSLASHILKDGKVYMTKEEIVKILVFQIRDKLMKMVNVSDVVIPEQIRKLADELKGRKTPPCILELKRKKELNNTELEVLITYYIDIGDEKSAIDLTKDENVIKKFKGDKKTKYIIYSCKKMKELGLCVASCNTLNPLQFYYGKLE
;
A
#
# COMPACT_ATOMS: atom_id res chain seq x y z
N MET A 1 -3.90 -26.28 -43.54
CA MET A 1 -4.19 -24.86 -43.27
C MET A 1 -4.31 -24.70 -41.76
N THR A 2 -3.16 -24.58 -41.10
CA THR A 2 -2.98 -24.70 -39.65
C THR A 2 -3.19 -23.33 -39.01
N LYS A 3 -4.39 -23.09 -38.46
CA LYS A 3 -4.67 -21.86 -37.70
C LYS A 3 -4.06 -22.04 -36.31
N LEU A 4 -2.84 -21.52 -36.16
CA LEU A 4 -2.12 -21.44 -34.89
C LEU A 4 -3.02 -20.83 -33.81
N LEU A 5 -3.24 -21.62 -32.76
CA LEU A 5 -3.66 -21.15 -31.44
C LEU A 5 -2.61 -20.13 -30.99
N LYS A 6 -2.93 -18.83 -31.06
CA LYS A 6 -2.29 -17.85 -30.19
C LYS A 6 -2.75 -18.21 -28.78
N GLU A 7 -1.89 -18.90 -28.02
CA GLU A 7 -2.00 -18.92 -26.58
C GLU A 7 -2.02 -17.46 -26.12
N VAL A 8 -3.19 -16.98 -25.70
CA VAL A 8 -3.29 -15.74 -24.95
C VAL A 8 -2.59 -16.06 -23.65
N LEU A 9 -1.35 -15.60 -23.50
CA LEU A 9 -0.66 -15.70 -22.23
C LEU A 9 -1.53 -14.92 -21.23
N ILE A 10 -1.93 -15.56 -20.13
CA ILE A 10 -2.83 -14.97 -19.15
C ILE A 10 -1.95 -14.44 -18.03
N LEU A 11 -1.93 -13.12 -17.84
CA LEU A 11 -1.33 -12.50 -16.66
C LEU A 11 -1.87 -13.15 -15.38
N ASP A 12 -0.99 -13.72 -14.56
CA ASP A 12 -1.40 -14.32 -13.30
C ASP A 12 -1.59 -13.24 -12.22
N PHE A 13 -2.81 -12.73 -12.13
CA PHE A 13 -3.21 -11.76 -11.12
C PHE A 13 -3.13 -12.31 -9.70
N ARG A 14 -3.08 -13.64 -9.51
CA ARG A 14 -2.84 -14.19 -8.17
C ARG A 14 -1.39 -13.99 -7.75
N LYS A 15 -0.45 -14.09 -8.68
CA LYS A 15 0.98 -13.86 -8.43
C LYS A 15 1.34 -12.37 -8.40
N TYR A 16 0.66 -11.56 -9.20
CA TYR A 16 0.84 -10.10 -9.28
C TYR A 16 -0.46 -9.31 -8.98
N PRO A 17 -0.96 -9.34 -7.74
CA PRO A 17 -2.21 -8.67 -7.34
C PRO A 17 -2.36 -7.20 -7.75
N PHE A 18 -1.28 -6.42 -7.68
CA PHE A 18 -1.26 -4.99 -8.00
C PHE A 18 -1.55 -4.66 -9.47
N LEU A 19 -1.59 -5.68 -10.35
CA LEU A 19 -2.00 -5.52 -11.73
C LEU A 19 -3.53 -5.47 -11.85
N LYS A 20 -4.26 -6.09 -10.92
CA LYS A 20 -5.73 -6.15 -10.96
C LYS A 20 -6.34 -5.04 -10.08
N PRO A 21 -7.20 -4.16 -10.63
CA PRO A 21 -7.98 -3.21 -9.83
C PRO A 21 -8.83 -3.93 -8.77
N LEU A 22 -9.03 -3.31 -7.60
CA LEU A 22 -9.80 -3.90 -6.51
C LEU A 22 -11.25 -4.13 -6.93
N GLU A 23 -11.83 -3.17 -7.65
CA GLU A 23 -13.21 -3.19 -8.14
C GLU A 23 -13.46 -4.41 -9.05
N ASP A 24 -12.51 -4.73 -9.93
CA ASP A 24 -12.59 -5.90 -10.82
C ASP A 24 -12.50 -7.23 -10.05
N GLU A 25 -11.92 -7.25 -8.86
CA GLU A 25 -11.93 -8.42 -7.98
C GLU A 25 -13.24 -8.53 -7.21
N LEU A 26 -13.76 -7.41 -6.70
CA LEU A 26 -15.02 -7.36 -5.98
C LEU A 26 -16.23 -7.72 -6.88
N ASN A 27 -16.16 -7.42 -8.18
CA ASN A 27 -17.19 -7.80 -9.16
C ASN A 27 -17.40 -9.31 -9.33
N LYS A 28 -16.50 -10.16 -8.79
CA LYS A 28 -16.71 -11.61 -8.73
C LYS A 28 -17.76 -12.02 -7.70
N TYR A 29 -18.00 -11.17 -6.72
CA TYR A 29 -19.01 -11.35 -5.69
C TYR A 29 -20.34 -10.71 -6.16
N ALA A 30 -21.43 -10.95 -5.44
CA ALA A 30 -22.70 -10.33 -5.76
C ALA A 30 -22.54 -8.80 -5.94
N GLY A 31 -23.23 -8.23 -6.93
CA GLY A 31 -23.08 -6.82 -7.27
C GLY A 31 -23.29 -5.91 -6.06
N GLY A 32 -22.34 -5.01 -5.82
CA GLY A 32 -22.38 -4.06 -4.70
C GLY A 32 -21.67 -4.50 -3.42
N VAL A 33 -21.07 -5.70 -3.36
CA VAL A 33 -20.25 -6.14 -2.22
C VAL A 33 -18.97 -5.29 -2.13
N SER A 34 -18.79 -4.61 -1.01
CA SER A 34 -17.57 -3.86 -0.72
C SER A 34 -16.50 -4.75 -0.06
N LEU A 35 -15.25 -4.31 -0.09
CA LEU A 35 -14.18 -4.97 0.68
C LEU A 35 -14.54 -5.03 2.17
N ASN A 36 -15.18 -3.98 2.72
CA ASN A 36 -15.56 -3.95 4.13
C ASN A 36 -16.55 -5.06 4.49
N ASP A 37 -17.50 -5.39 3.60
CA ASP A 37 -18.49 -6.45 3.83
C ASP A 37 -17.82 -7.83 3.90
N LEU A 38 -16.81 -8.06 3.05
CA LEU A 38 -16.00 -9.27 3.09
C LEU A 38 -15.18 -9.38 4.38
N LEU A 39 -14.65 -8.25 4.89
CA LEU A 39 -13.88 -8.20 6.14
C LEU A 39 -14.75 -8.39 7.38
N VAL A 40 -16.02 -7.97 7.34
CA VAL A 40 -16.99 -8.23 8.42
C VAL A 40 -17.35 -9.71 8.48
N SER A 41 -17.43 -10.36 7.33
CA SER A 41 -17.88 -11.76 7.21
C SER A 41 -16.82 -12.79 7.62
N GLY A 42 -15.56 -12.39 7.76
CA GLY A 42 -14.50 -13.29 8.22
C GLY A 42 -13.16 -12.60 8.46
N SER A 43 -12.38 -13.13 9.41
CA SER A 43 -11.08 -12.56 9.80
C SER A 43 -9.94 -12.91 8.84
N TYR A 44 -10.14 -13.87 7.91
CA TYR A 44 -9.07 -14.42 7.07
C TYR A 44 -8.19 -13.35 6.42
N TYR A 45 -8.78 -12.38 5.72
CA TYR A 45 -8.02 -11.32 5.04
C TYR A 45 -7.24 -10.43 6.01
N LEU A 46 -7.83 -10.12 7.18
CA LEU A 46 -7.19 -9.33 8.22
C LEU A 46 -6.02 -10.09 8.86
N ASP A 47 -6.21 -11.38 9.14
CA ASP A 47 -5.19 -12.22 9.76
C ASP A 47 -4.01 -12.44 8.81
N GLN A 48 -4.27 -12.67 7.53
CA GLN A 48 -3.22 -12.76 6.49
C GLN A 48 -2.46 -11.43 6.33
N ALA A 49 -3.17 -10.30 6.36
CA ALA A 49 -2.53 -8.98 6.33
C ALA A 49 -1.64 -8.75 7.56
N LYS A 50 -2.10 -9.11 8.77
CA LYS A 50 -1.30 -9.04 10.00
C LYS A 50 -0.06 -9.92 9.92
N GLU A 51 -0.22 -11.17 9.49
CA GLU A 51 0.89 -12.12 9.36
C GLU A 51 1.94 -11.61 8.37
N ARG A 52 1.51 -11.05 7.23
CA ARG A 52 2.42 -10.48 6.24
C ARG A 52 3.16 -9.26 6.78
N ILE A 53 2.48 -8.36 7.50
CA ILE A 53 3.12 -7.22 8.18
C ILE A 53 4.11 -7.69 9.26
N ASP A 54 3.77 -8.71 10.05
CA ASP A 54 4.67 -9.29 11.05
C ASP A 54 5.94 -9.87 10.40
N LYS A 55 5.82 -10.57 9.27
CA LYS A 55 6.96 -11.04 8.46
C LYS A 55 7.84 -9.87 8.00
N ILE A 56 7.23 -8.77 7.52
CA ILE A 56 7.94 -7.55 7.10
C ILE A 56 8.71 -6.92 8.26
N LEU A 57 8.06 -6.76 9.42
CA LEU A 57 8.66 -6.13 10.60
C LEU A 57 9.85 -6.94 11.13
N LYS A 58 9.74 -8.27 11.09
CA LYS A 58 10.78 -9.24 11.48
C LYS A 58 11.83 -9.49 10.39
N ASP A 59 11.78 -8.73 9.30
CA ASP A 59 12.68 -8.84 8.16
C ASP A 59 12.76 -10.25 7.53
N LYS A 60 11.69 -11.03 7.64
CA LYS A 60 11.56 -12.36 7.02
C LYS A 60 11.32 -12.26 5.51
N GLU A 61 11.56 -13.36 4.80
CA GLU A 61 11.20 -13.49 3.39
C GLU A 61 9.68 -13.56 3.25
N LEU A 62 9.14 -12.90 2.23
CA LEU A 62 7.71 -12.97 1.90
C LEU A 62 7.47 -14.09 0.91
N GLU A 63 6.41 -14.85 1.16
CA GLU A 63 5.91 -15.79 0.17
C GLU A 63 5.23 -15.05 -0.98
N SER A 64 5.32 -15.66 -2.16
CA SER A 64 4.64 -15.19 -3.35
C SER A 64 3.12 -15.30 -3.20
N TYR A 65 2.40 -14.32 -3.72
CA TYR A 65 0.96 -14.18 -3.57
C TYR A 65 0.15 -15.32 -4.19
N ASP A 66 0.66 -16.04 -5.20
CA ASP A 66 0.00 -17.22 -5.78
C ASP A 66 -0.18 -18.38 -4.80
N LYS A 67 0.57 -18.38 -3.69
CA LYS A 67 0.42 -19.36 -2.59
C LYS A 67 -0.66 -18.98 -1.59
N ILE A 68 -1.20 -17.76 -1.69
CA ILE A 68 -2.19 -17.20 -0.78
C ILE A 68 -3.56 -17.29 -1.44
N LYS A 69 -4.56 -17.81 -0.72
CA LYS A 69 -5.94 -17.81 -1.20
C LYS A 69 -6.45 -16.38 -1.32
N ASP A 70 -7.22 -16.10 -2.37
CA ASP A 70 -7.82 -14.78 -2.62
C ASP A 70 -6.78 -13.64 -2.56
N SER A 71 -5.61 -13.89 -3.15
CA SER A 71 -4.42 -13.07 -2.96
C SER A 71 -4.59 -11.60 -3.35
N VAL A 72 -5.49 -11.30 -4.29
CA VAL A 72 -5.84 -9.91 -4.66
C VAL A 72 -6.47 -9.18 -3.47
N LEU A 73 -7.44 -9.79 -2.79
CA LEU A 73 -8.08 -9.21 -1.61
C LEU A 73 -7.10 -9.11 -0.43
N VAL A 74 -6.24 -10.12 -0.24
CA VAL A 74 -5.19 -10.08 0.80
C VAL A 74 -4.18 -8.95 0.53
N PHE A 75 -3.77 -8.75 -0.72
CA PHE A 75 -2.89 -7.65 -1.12
C PHE A 75 -3.50 -6.29 -0.78
N TYR A 76 -4.74 -6.02 -1.22
CA TYR A 76 -5.40 -4.74 -0.93
C TYR A 76 -5.67 -4.54 0.56
N THR A 77 -6.02 -5.61 1.30
CA THR A 77 -6.19 -5.54 2.76
C THR A 77 -4.87 -5.19 3.46
N THR A 78 -3.76 -5.80 3.04
CA THR A 78 -2.41 -5.50 3.57
C THR A 78 -2.02 -4.06 3.25
N LEU A 79 -2.24 -3.63 2.01
CA LEU A 79 -1.93 -2.29 1.53
C LEU A 79 -2.69 -1.23 2.33
N TYR A 80 -4.00 -1.40 2.52
CA TYR A 80 -4.82 -0.51 3.34
C TYR A 80 -4.44 -0.54 4.81
N LEU A 81 -4.01 -1.69 5.34
CA LEU A 81 -3.53 -1.77 6.72
C LEU A 81 -2.22 -0.99 6.90
N VAL A 82 -1.28 -1.11 5.96
CA VAL A 82 -0.03 -0.31 5.96
C VAL A 82 -0.33 1.17 5.84
N ALA A 83 -1.27 1.56 4.97
CA ALA A 83 -1.73 2.94 4.83
C ALA A 83 -2.36 3.44 6.15
N ALA A 84 -3.25 2.68 6.77
CA ALA A 84 -3.91 3.00 8.03
C ALA A 84 -2.93 3.12 9.20
N LEU A 85 -1.87 2.31 9.20
CA LEU A 85 -0.82 2.34 10.20
C LEU A 85 0.00 3.64 10.15
N ASP A 86 -0.01 4.34 9.02
CA ASP A 86 0.59 5.67 8.82
C ASP A 86 1.98 5.82 9.47
N ASN A 87 2.84 4.83 9.22
CA ASN A 87 4.18 4.76 9.76
C ASN A 87 5.17 4.68 8.60
N ASP A 88 5.95 5.74 8.36
CA ASP A 88 6.83 5.83 7.20
C ASP A 88 7.95 4.79 7.18
N ILE A 89 8.41 4.35 8.36
CA ILE A 89 9.39 3.26 8.48
C ILE A 89 8.76 1.95 8.00
N LEU A 90 7.53 1.65 8.44
CA LEU A 90 6.79 0.47 7.98
C LEU A 90 6.47 0.56 6.49
N LYS A 91 6.01 1.71 5.99
CA LYS A 91 5.74 1.92 4.55
C LYS A 91 6.99 1.62 3.73
N LYS A 92 8.16 2.14 4.15
CA LYS A 92 9.45 1.87 3.49
C LYS A 92 9.81 0.37 3.53
N LYS A 93 9.73 -0.28 4.70
CA LYS A 93 9.98 -1.72 4.84
C LYS A 93 9.03 -2.56 3.97
N PHE A 94 7.75 -2.20 3.93
CA PHE A 94 6.74 -2.85 3.09
C PHE A 94 7.15 -2.78 1.62
N LEU A 95 7.46 -1.58 1.12
CA LEU A 95 7.88 -1.40 -0.27
C LEU A 95 9.16 -2.18 -0.58
N ASP A 96 10.14 -2.19 0.32
CA ASP A 96 11.39 -2.93 0.15
C ASP A 96 11.15 -4.43 0.04
N LYS A 97 10.40 -5.02 0.98
CA LYS A 97 10.13 -6.46 1.03
C LYS A 97 9.22 -6.92 -0.11
N GLU A 98 8.19 -6.16 -0.46
CA GLU A 98 7.35 -6.45 -1.63
C GLU A 98 8.17 -6.39 -2.92
N SER A 99 9.03 -5.37 -3.08
CA SER A 99 9.88 -5.23 -4.27
C SER A 99 10.82 -6.42 -4.44
N GLN A 100 11.43 -6.90 -3.35
CA GLN A 100 12.31 -8.07 -3.35
C GLN A 100 11.58 -9.35 -3.77
N MET A 101 10.38 -9.59 -3.23
CA MET A 101 9.57 -10.73 -3.61
C MET A 101 9.15 -10.66 -5.09
N ILE A 102 8.72 -9.49 -5.55
CA ILE A 102 8.33 -9.26 -6.95
C ILE A 102 9.52 -9.46 -7.90
N GLU A 103 10.70 -8.97 -7.54
CA GLU A 103 11.94 -9.18 -8.30
C GLU A 103 12.24 -10.68 -8.46
N LYS A 104 12.23 -11.44 -7.36
CA LYS A 104 12.42 -12.90 -7.37
C LYS A 104 11.39 -13.58 -8.28
N ASN A 105 10.14 -13.16 -8.22
CA ASN A 105 9.08 -13.71 -9.07
C ASN A 105 9.34 -13.44 -10.55
N LEU A 106 9.62 -12.19 -10.92
CA LEU A 106 9.88 -11.78 -12.31
C LEU A 106 11.15 -12.42 -12.90
N LEU A 107 12.20 -12.62 -12.09
CA LEU A 107 13.40 -13.32 -12.53
C LEU A 107 13.14 -14.79 -12.88
N ASN A 108 12.10 -15.40 -12.29
CA ASN A 108 11.71 -16.78 -12.55
C ASN A 108 10.63 -16.92 -13.64
N GLU A 109 10.11 -15.81 -14.18
CA GLU A 109 9.10 -15.85 -15.26
C GLU A 109 9.68 -16.24 -16.62
N SER A 110 8.84 -16.59 -17.59
CA SER A 110 9.29 -16.67 -18.99
C SER A 110 9.61 -15.27 -19.54
N GLU A 111 10.44 -15.19 -20.59
CA GLU A 111 10.70 -13.92 -21.26
C GLU A 111 9.43 -13.27 -21.83
N GLU A 112 8.52 -14.08 -22.36
CA GLU A 112 7.22 -13.65 -22.86
C GLU A 112 6.34 -13.04 -21.76
N THR A 113 6.27 -13.68 -20.60
CA THR A 113 5.52 -13.16 -19.44
C THR A 113 6.07 -11.83 -18.97
N VAL A 114 7.40 -11.67 -18.90
CA VAL A 114 8.05 -10.41 -18.49
C VAL A 114 7.67 -9.27 -19.45
N VAL A 115 7.67 -9.54 -20.76
CA VAL A 115 7.25 -8.56 -21.77
C VAL A 115 5.77 -8.21 -21.63
N GLU A 116 4.92 -9.18 -21.34
CA GLU A 116 3.49 -8.92 -21.15
C GLU A 116 3.21 -8.06 -19.91
N ILE A 117 3.85 -8.37 -18.77
CA ILE A 117 3.77 -7.56 -17.55
C ILE A 117 4.26 -6.14 -17.83
N ALA A 118 5.35 -5.98 -18.58
CA ALA A 118 5.87 -4.67 -18.96
C ALA A 118 4.84 -3.86 -19.76
N LYS A 119 4.23 -4.48 -20.78
CA LYS A 119 3.19 -3.84 -21.61
C LYS A 119 1.98 -3.45 -20.77
N TYR A 120 1.54 -4.31 -19.86
CA TYR A 120 0.43 -4.01 -18.96
C TYR A 120 0.73 -2.82 -18.03
N LEU A 121 1.99 -2.66 -17.62
CA LEU A 121 2.47 -1.49 -16.88
C LEU A 121 2.71 -0.24 -17.75
N GLY A 122 2.39 -0.30 -19.04
CA GLY A 122 2.56 0.80 -19.98
C GLY A 122 4.01 1.01 -20.45
N LEU A 123 4.86 -0.02 -20.34
CA LEU A 123 6.24 0.02 -20.81
C LEU A 123 6.37 -0.70 -22.16
N ASN A 124 6.89 0.02 -23.14
CA ASN A 124 7.12 -0.51 -24.49
C ASN A 124 8.42 -1.32 -24.56
N ILE A 125 8.38 -2.56 -24.07
CA ILE A 125 9.50 -3.49 -24.10
C ILE A 125 9.17 -4.62 -25.10
N ASN A 126 10.16 -4.99 -25.90
CA ASN A 126 10.05 -6.05 -26.89
C ASN A 126 10.96 -7.21 -26.53
N TYR A 127 10.54 -8.41 -26.94
CA TYR A 127 11.43 -9.56 -27.02
C TYR A 127 12.20 -9.49 -28.34
N ASP A 128 13.50 -9.19 -28.26
CA ASP A 128 14.41 -9.13 -29.39
C ASP A 128 15.72 -9.77 -28.95
N ASN A 129 16.22 -10.75 -29.69
CA ASN A 129 17.44 -11.48 -29.30
C ASN A 129 18.64 -11.03 -30.14
N ILE A 130 19.67 -10.51 -29.48
CA ILE A 130 21.01 -10.36 -30.06
C ILE A 130 22.04 -11.11 -29.21
N GLU A 131 22.99 -11.74 -29.90
CA GLU A 131 24.15 -12.34 -29.27
C GLU A 131 25.39 -11.51 -29.56
N ILE A 132 26.12 -11.19 -28.49
CA ILE A 132 27.40 -10.47 -28.59
C ILE A 132 28.50 -11.39 -28.12
N LYS A 133 29.45 -11.67 -29.00
CA LYS A 133 30.67 -12.43 -28.66
C LYS A 133 31.74 -11.46 -28.19
N TYR A 134 32.35 -11.75 -27.05
CA TYR A 134 33.45 -10.96 -26.50
C TYR A 134 34.51 -11.86 -25.87
N LYS A 135 35.74 -11.35 -25.79
CA LYS A 135 36.88 -12.11 -25.26
C LYS A 135 37.16 -11.68 -23.83
N LYS A 136 37.18 -12.63 -22.89
CA LYS A 136 37.58 -12.40 -21.49
C LYS A 136 38.55 -13.51 -21.06
N ASN A 137 39.73 -13.15 -20.55
CA ASN A 137 40.75 -14.09 -20.10
C ASN A 137 41.07 -15.20 -21.12
N LYS A 138 41.30 -14.83 -22.38
CA LYS A 138 41.54 -15.75 -23.52
C LYS A 138 40.38 -16.69 -23.89
N LYS A 139 39.24 -16.65 -23.21
CA LYS A 139 38.01 -17.38 -23.58
C LYS A 139 37.06 -16.47 -24.36
N ILE A 140 36.39 -17.02 -25.36
CA ILE A 140 35.28 -16.37 -26.05
C ILE A 140 34.02 -16.65 -25.23
N LEU A 141 33.33 -15.59 -24.83
CA LEU A 141 32.06 -15.62 -24.13
C LEU A 141 30.98 -15.01 -25.04
N SER A 142 29.74 -15.45 -24.87
CA SER A 142 28.56 -14.91 -25.55
C SER A 142 27.61 -14.30 -24.53
N LEU A 143 27.20 -13.06 -24.76
CA LEU A 143 26.14 -12.39 -24.02
C LEU A 143 24.88 -12.38 -24.89
N SER A 144 23.81 -13.01 -24.42
CA SER A 144 22.49 -12.93 -25.06
C SER A 144 21.69 -11.80 -24.40
N LEU A 145 21.31 -10.81 -25.21
CA LEU A 145 20.40 -9.74 -24.83
C LEU A 145 19.07 -10.01 -25.51
N LYS A 146 18.07 -10.43 -24.73
CA LYS A 146 16.77 -10.92 -25.22
C LYS A 146 15.66 -9.86 -25.19
N TYR A 147 15.99 -8.65 -24.75
CA TYR A 147 15.03 -7.56 -24.63
C TYR A 147 15.54 -6.32 -25.32
N SER A 148 14.60 -5.56 -25.87
CA SER A 148 14.89 -4.24 -26.41
C SER A 148 13.78 -3.24 -26.11
N LEU A 149 14.14 -1.96 -26.16
CA LEU A 149 13.22 -0.83 -26.16
C LEU A 149 13.82 0.33 -26.96
N ASN A 150 12.97 1.22 -27.45
CA ASN A 150 13.43 2.44 -28.12
C ASN A 150 14.32 3.26 -27.17
N PHE A 151 15.39 3.88 -27.67
CA PHE A 151 16.30 4.64 -26.82
C PHE A 151 15.63 5.82 -26.08
N ILE A 152 14.58 6.41 -26.65
CA ILE A 152 13.78 7.46 -26.00
C ILE A 152 13.06 6.87 -24.78
N ASP A 153 12.42 5.72 -24.95
CA ASP A 153 11.75 4.99 -23.88
C ASP A 153 12.75 4.54 -22.81
N PHE A 154 13.94 4.08 -23.21
CA PHE A 154 15.03 3.76 -22.27
C PHE A 154 15.40 4.96 -21.41
N LEU A 155 15.65 6.13 -22.01
CA LEU A 155 16.02 7.35 -21.29
C LEU A 155 14.90 7.83 -20.36
N LYS A 156 13.63 7.60 -20.72
CA LYS A 156 12.46 7.89 -19.90
C LYS A 156 12.36 6.94 -18.71
N TYR A 157 12.36 5.63 -18.95
CA TYR A 157 12.13 4.61 -17.91
C TYR A 157 13.28 4.49 -16.91
N THR A 158 14.51 4.81 -17.33
CA THR A 158 15.71 4.73 -16.48
C THR A 158 16.09 6.04 -15.82
N ARG A 159 15.28 7.10 -15.96
CA ARG A 159 15.64 8.46 -15.52
C ARG A 159 16.08 8.59 -14.07
N GLU A 160 15.36 7.93 -13.18
CA GLU A 160 15.70 7.94 -11.75
C GLU A 160 16.70 6.83 -11.41
N LEU A 161 16.59 5.66 -12.07
CA LEU A 161 17.51 4.53 -11.88
C LEU A 161 18.97 4.90 -12.17
N ARG A 162 19.23 5.64 -13.26
CA ARG A 162 20.60 6.04 -13.65
C ARG A 162 21.27 6.98 -12.65
N LYS A 163 20.51 7.63 -11.75
CA LYS A 163 21.08 8.46 -10.67
C LYS A 163 21.63 7.61 -9.52
N ILE A 164 21.18 6.36 -9.42
CA ILE A 164 21.48 5.44 -8.33
C ILE A 164 22.45 4.35 -8.80
N ASP A 165 22.28 3.87 -10.04
CA ASP A 165 23.08 2.80 -10.64
C ASP A 165 23.51 3.21 -12.06
N ASN A 166 24.80 3.52 -12.23
CA ASN A 166 25.39 3.94 -13.51
C ASN A 166 25.28 2.87 -14.60
N LYS A 167 24.99 1.61 -14.23
CA LYS A 167 24.68 0.55 -15.21
C LYS A 167 23.52 0.97 -16.11
N PHE A 168 22.58 1.77 -15.62
CA PHE A 168 21.43 2.29 -16.41
C PHE A 168 21.76 3.53 -17.26
N SER A 169 23.03 3.88 -17.43
CA SER A 169 23.44 4.89 -18.40
C SER A 169 23.36 4.34 -19.83
N LEU A 170 23.04 5.19 -20.81
CA LEU A 170 22.98 4.77 -22.22
C LEU A 170 24.34 4.26 -22.73
N ALA A 171 25.44 4.86 -22.23
CA ALA A 171 26.81 4.47 -22.59
C ALA A 171 27.18 3.05 -22.12
N SER A 172 26.47 2.49 -21.14
CA SER A 172 26.66 1.12 -20.67
C SER A 172 25.90 0.05 -21.48
N HIS A 173 25.17 0.45 -22.52
CA HIS A 173 24.33 -0.46 -23.29
C HIS A 173 24.64 -0.45 -24.78
N ILE A 174 24.18 -1.51 -25.45
CA ILE A 174 24.27 -1.63 -26.90
C ILE A 174 23.05 -0.95 -27.53
N LEU A 175 23.34 0.10 -28.28
CA LEU A 175 22.39 0.80 -29.13
C LEU A 175 22.56 0.31 -30.57
N LYS A 176 21.50 -0.25 -31.14
CA LYS A 176 21.47 -0.68 -32.54
C LYS A 176 20.08 -0.40 -33.13
N ASP A 177 20.04 0.24 -34.29
CA ASP A 177 18.80 0.59 -35.02
C ASP A 177 17.79 1.37 -34.14
N GLY A 178 18.31 2.30 -33.32
CA GLY A 178 17.51 3.11 -32.39
C GLY A 178 16.96 2.35 -31.18
N LYS A 179 17.33 1.08 -30.99
CA LYS A 179 16.94 0.24 -29.87
C LYS A 179 18.10 0.03 -28.91
N VAL A 180 17.79 0.04 -27.62
CA VAL A 180 18.71 -0.35 -26.54
C VAL A 180 18.43 -1.79 -26.18
N TYR A 181 19.46 -2.63 -26.17
CA TYR A 181 19.35 -4.05 -25.85
C TYR A 181 19.77 -4.33 -24.41
N MET A 182 19.03 -5.20 -23.73
CA MET A 182 19.15 -5.41 -22.29
C MET A 182 19.01 -6.89 -21.90
N THR A 183 19.56 -7.25 -20.74
CA THR A 183 19.37 -8.55 -20.11
C THR A 183 18.05 -8.60 -19.35
N LYS A 184 17.61 -9.82 -18.98
CA LYS A 184 16.41 -10.01 -18.16
C LYS A 184 16.51 -9.27 -16.83
N GLU A 185 17.66 -9.36 -16.17
CA GLU A 185 17.90 -8.75 -14.86
C GLU A 185 17.74 -7.22 -14.93
N GLU A 186 18.17 -6.60 -16.04
CA GLU A 186 18.04 -5.16 -16.22
C GLU A 186 16.59 -4.74 -16.44
N ILE A 187 15.85 -5.48 -17.27
CA ILE A 187 14.41 -5.25 -17.48
C ILE A 187 13.63 -5.45 -16.18
N VAL A 188 13.91 -6.52 -15.44
CA VAL A 188 13.27 -6.78 -14.14
C VAL A 188 13.55 -5.64 -13.16
N LYS A 189 14.78 -5.13 -13.09
CA LYS A 189 15.08 -3.95 -12.25
C LYS A 189 14.27 -2.71 -12.65
N ILE A 190 14.10 -2.46 -13.95
CA ILE A 190 13.23 -1.37 -14.44
C ILE A 190 11.79 -1.60 -13.99
N LEU A 191 11.25 -2.81 -14.18
CA LEU A 191 9.89 -3.17 -13.79
C LEU A 191 9.68 -3.00 -12.28
N VAL A 192 10.56 -3.56 -11.46
CA VAL A 192 10.49 -3.46 -10.00
C VAL A 192 10.52 -2.00 -9.54
N PHE A 193 11.34 -1.15 -10.17
CA PHE A 193 11.37 0.28 -9.87
C PHE A 193 10.03 0.97 -10.15
N GLN A 194 9.42 0.70 -11.31
CA GLN A 194 8.11 1.25 -11.68
C GLN A 194 6.98 0.71 -10.79
N ILE A 195 7.02 -0.59 -10.47
CA ILE A 195 6.04 -1.23 -9.58
C ILE A 195 6.15 -0.64 -8.17
N ARG A 196 7.37 -0.45 -7.66
CA ARG A 196 7.60 0.18 -6.35
C ARG A 196 7.00 1.59 -6.30
N ASP A 197 7.18 2.39 -7.33
CA ASP A 197 6.58 3.73 -7.41
C ASP A 197 5.04 3.66 -7.43
N LYS A 198 4.47 2.68 -8.18
CA LYS A 198 3.03 2.40 -8.17
C LYS A 198 2.53 2.03 -6.77
N LEU A 199 3.22 1.12 -6.08
CA LEU A 199 2.86 0.71 -4.71
C LEU A 199 2.98 1.87 -3.71
N MET A 200 4.01 2.71 -3.83
CA MET A 200 4.18 3.90 -2.98
C MET A 200 2.96 4.84 -3.13
N LYS A 201 2.51 5.08 -4.37
CA LYS A 201 1.32 5.89 -4.63
C LYS A 201 0.06 5.28 -4.04
N MET A 202 -0.11 3.96 -4.12
CA MET A 202 -1.27 3.26 -3.55
C MET A 202 -1.31 3.31 -2.02
N VAL A 203 -0.16 3.33 -1.33
CA VAL A 203 -0.07 3.34 0.14
C VAL A 203 -0.22 4.75 0.73
N ASN A 204 -0.04 5.80 -0.06
CA ASN A 204 -0.17 7.18 0.43
C ASN A 204 -1.65 7.53 0.67
N VAL A 205 -1.96 7.86 1.93
CA VAL A 205 -3.30 7.84 2.53
C VAL A 205 -4.25 8.93 2.00
N SER A 206 -3.74 10.00 1.41
CA SER A 206 -4.56 11.17 1.03
C SER A 206 -5.70 10.85 0.06
N ASP A 207 -5.58 9.77 -0.71
CA ASP A 207 -6.51 9.47 -1.81
C ASP A 207 -7.31 8.16 -1.57
N VAL A 208 -7.11 7.48 -0.44
CA VAL A 208 -7.63 6.12 -0.20
C VAL A 208 -8.65 6.10 0.93
N VAL A 209 -9.88 5.66 0.62
CA VAL A 209 -10.91 5.40 1.64
C VAL A 209 -10.63 4.07 2.33
N ILE A 210 -10.15 4.12 3.57
CA ILE A 210 -9.79 2.93 4.34
C ILE A 210 -11.04 2.27 4.96
N PRO A 211 -11.30 0.97 4.70
CA PRO A 211 -12.38 0.21 5.34
C PRO A 211 -12.36 0.27 6.87
N GLU A 212 -13.54 0.29 7.50
CA GLU A 212 -13.70 0.45 8.95
C GLU A 212 -13.01 -0.66 9.74
N GLN A 213 -13.10 -1.92 9.28
CA GLN A 213 -12.45 -3.05 9.94
C GLN A 213 -10.92 -2.93 9.93
N ILE A 214 -10.35 -2.41 8.84
CA ILE A 214 -8.90 -2.17 8.74
C ILE A 214 -8.47 -1.03 9.66
N ARG A 215 -9.29 0.03 9.75
CA ARG A 215 -9.03 1.15 10.66
C ARG A 215 -9.02 0.70 12.12
N LYS A 216 -10.03 -0.07 12.54
CA LYS A 216 -10.11 -0.65 13.88
C LYS A 216 -8.88 -1.49 14.20
N LEU A 217 -8.49 -2.36 13.27
CA LEU A 217 -7.29 -3.16 13.42
C LEU A 217 -6.01 -2.31 13.51
N ALA A 218 -5.87 -1.29 12.66
CA ALA A 218 -4.72 -0.40 12.71
C ALA A 218 -4.63 0.35 14.06
N ASP A 219 -5.77 0.76 14.61
CA ASP A 219 -5.83 1.39 15.92
C ASP A 219 -5.40 0.44 17.03
N GLU A 220 -5.90 -0.81 17.02
CA GLU A 220 -5.46 -1.86 17.93
C GLU A 220 -3.94 -2.09 17.86
N LEU A 221 -3.39 -2.21 16.64
CA LEU A 221 -1.97 -2.47 16.42
C LEU A 221 -1.05 -1.30 16.80
N LYS A 222 -1.53 -0.06 16.69
CA LYS A 222 -0.82 1.12 17.21
C LYS A 222 -0.83 1.18 18.74
N GLY A 223 -1.52 0.26 19.41
CA GLY A 223 -1.76 0.32 20.85
C GLY A 223 -2.69 1.48 21.21
N ARG A 224 -3.47 2.00 20.25
CA ARG A 224 -4.38 3.12 20.52
C ARG A 224 -5.50 2.64 21.41
N LYS A 225 -5.65 3.30 22.56
CA LYS A 225 -6.68 2.95 23.55
C LYS A 225 -7.60 4.13 23.74
N THR A 226 -8.90 3.93 23.52
CA THR A 226 -9.89 4.96 23.85
C THR A 226 -9.77 5.31 25.34
N PRO A 227 -9.57 6.59 25.69
CA PRO A 227 -9.39 7.00 27.08
C PRO A 227 -10.60 6.64 27.94
N PRO A 228 -10.43 6.28 29.23
CA PRO A 228 -11.54 5.92 30.11
C PRO A 228 -12.64 6.98 30.20
N CYS A 229 -12.27 8.27 30.17
CA CYS A 229 -13.24 9.37 30.14
C CYS A 229 -14.14 9.33 28.91
N ILE A 230 -13.59 9.01 27.74
CA ILE A 230 -14.37 8.88 26.50
C ILE A 230 -15.23 7.61 26.52
N LEU A 231 -14.70 6.50 27.03
CA LEU A 231 -15.46 5.25 27.16
C LEU A 231 -16.71 5.45 28.05
N GLU A 232 -16.58 6.20 29.14
CA GLU A 232 -17.73 6.51 30.00
C GLU A 232 -18.74 7.43 29.32
N LEU A 233 -18.29 8.45 28.56
CA LEU A 233 -19.20 9.27 27.75
C LEU A 233 -19.99 8.41 26.75
N LYS A 234 -19.32 7.48 26.05
CA LYS A 234 -19.99 6.58 25.09
C LYS A 234 -21.05 5.68 25.72
N ARG A 235 -20.94 5.38 27.02
CA ARG A 235 -21.89 4.52 27.75
C ARG A 235 -23.13 5.27 28.22
N LYS A 236 -23.09 6.61 28.26
CA LYS A 236 -24.24 7.42 28.68
C LYS A 236 -25.34 7.32 27.63
N LYS A 237 -26.58 7.13 28.09
CA LYS A 237 -27.78 7.13 27.23
C LYS A 237 -28.14 8.53 26.74
N GLU A 238 -27.88 9.54 27.56
CA GLU A 238 -28.12 10.94 27.26
C GLU A 238 -26.85 11.74 27.59
N LEU A 239 -26.43 12.58 26.66
CA LEU A 239 -25.27 13.45 26.76
C LEU A 239 -25.76 14.89 26.89
N ASN A 240 -25.17 15.67 27.80
CA ASN A 240 -25.37 17.11 27.78
C ASN A 240 -24.57 17.76 26.63
N ASN A 241 -24.82 19.05 26.34
CA ASN A 241 -24.16 19.74 25.25
C ASN A 241 -22.62 19.66 25.34
N THR A 242 -22.04 19.93 26.51
CA THR A 242 -20.58 19.88 26.72
C THR A 242 -20.02 18.47 26.48
N GLU A 243 -20.72 17.43 26.95
CA GLU A 243 -20.32 16.03 26.75
C GLU A 243 -20.38 15.62 25.28
N LEU A 244 -21.43 16.05 24.58
CA LEU A 244 -21.60 15.84 23.14
C LEU A 244 -20.49 16.55 22.35
N GLU A 245 -20.19 17.81 22.66
CA GLU A 245 -19.11 18.57 22.04
C GLU A 245 -17.74 17.90 22.22
N VAL A 246 -17.44 17.42 23.43
CA VAL A 246 -16.20 16.68 23.72
C VAL A 246 -16.11 15.40 22.91
N LEU A 247 -17.22 14.65 22.79
CA LEU A 247 -17.26 13.38 22.07
C LEU A 247 -17.10 13.59 20.56
N ILE A 248 -17.77 14.60 19.99
CA ILE A 248 -17.62 14.99 18.58
C ILE A 248 -16.18 15.42 18.29
N THR A 249 -15.63 16.30 19.14
CA THR A 249 -14.26 16.80 18.97
C THR A 249 -13.25 15.66 19.05
N TYR A 250 -13.43 14.73 19.99
CA TYR A 250 -12.60 13.53 20.09
C TYR A 250 -12.61 12.71 18.80
N TYR A 251 -13.80 12.38 18.29
CA TYR A 251 -13.97 11.57 17.09
C TYR A 251 -13.34 12.23 15.85
N ILE A 252 -13.51 13.54 15.71
CA ILE A 252 -12.87 14.32 14.64
C ILE A 252 -11.34 14.31 14.80
N ASP A 253 -10.83 14.55 16.01
CA ASP A 253 -9.39 14.59 16.29
C ASP A 253 -8.71 13.23 16.01
N ILE A 254 -9.39 12.10 16.23
CA ILE A 254 -8.87 10.76 15.89
C ILE A 254 -9.14 10.34 14.43
N GLY A 255 -9.86 11.16 13.67
CA GLY A 255 -10.19 10.94 12.27
C GLY A 255 -11.38 10.00 12.02
N ASP A 256 -12.21 9.72 13.03
CA ASP A 256 -13.43 8.91 12.94
C ASP A 256 -14.67 9.80 12.74
N GLU A 257 -14.77 10.41 11.56
CA GLU A 257 -15.85 11.34 11.21
C GLU A 257 -17.22 10.64 11.20
N LYS A 258 -17.28 9.34 10.86
CA LYS A 258 -18.53 8.57 10.83
C LYS A 258 -19.18 8.51 12.21
N SER A 259 -18.43 8.17 13.26
CA SER A 259 -18.95 8.18 14.62
C SER A 259 -19.43 9.56 15.07
N ALA A 260 -18.79 10.65 14.60
CA ALA A 260 -19.23 12.01 14.91
C ALA A 260 -20.53 12.38 14.15
N ILE A 261 -20.69 11.94 12.90
CA ILE A 261 -21.92 12.10 12.11
C ILE A 261 -23.06 11.33 12.77
N ASP A 262 -22.82 10.08 13.19
CA ASP A 262 -23.85 9.25 13.83
C ASP A 262 -24.39 9.87 15.13
N LEU A 263 -23.55 10.59 15.87
CA LEU A 263 -23.93 11.31 17.10
C LEU A 263 -24.77 12.57 16.82
N THR A 264 -24.39 13.34 15.80
CA THR A 264 -25.00 14.65 15.51
C THR A 264 -26.19 14.54 14.57
N LYS A 265 -26.18 13.53 13.70
CA LYS A 265 -27.05 13.39 12.54
C LYS A 265 -27.01 14.59 11.58
N ASP A 266 -25.93 15.38 11.63
CA ASP A 266 -25.75 16.59 10.82
C ASP A 266 -24.28 16.80 10.42
N GLU A 267 -23.99 16.62 9.14
CA GLU A 267 -22.65 16.81 8.57
C GLU A 267 -22.14 18.25 8.68
N ASN A 268 -23.01 19.25 8.77
CA ASN A 268 -22.60 20.65 8.88
C ASN A 268 -21.95 20.95 10.24
N VAL A 269 -22.37 20.23 11.28
CA VAL A 269 -21.73 20.28 12.60
C VAL A 269 -20.28 19.81 12.48
N ILE A 270 -20.00 18.75 11.73
CA ILE A 270 -18.64 18.22 11.57
C ILE A 270 -17.71 19.25 10.92
N LYS A 271 -18.17 19.96 9.89
CA LYS A 271 -17.40 21.02 9.23
C LYS A 271 -17.04 22.14 10.19
N LYS A 272 -17.97 22.53 11.07
CA LYS A 272 -17.73 23.55 12.11
C LYS A 272 -16.64 23.12 13.09
N PHE A 273 -16.70 21.87 13.57
CA PHE A 273 -15.73 21.37 14.55
C PHE A 273 -14.34 21.13 13.96
N LYS A 274 -14.29 20.66 12.71
CA LYS A 274 -13.02 20.46 11.97
C LYS A 274 -12.27 21.77 11.76
N GLY A 275 -13.00 22.85 11.42
CA GLY A 275 -12.47 24.20 11.28
C GLY A 275 -11.21 24.31 10.39
N ASP A 276 -10.52 25.44 10.52
CA ASP A 276 -9.17 25.65 9.98
C ASP A 276 -8.12 25.66 11.11
N LYS A 277 -6.85 25.96 10.81
CA LYS A 277 -5.78 25.98 11.82
C LYS A 277 -6.07 26.89 13.03
N LYS A 278 -6.94 27.91 12.90
CA LYS A 278 -7.27 28.87 13.95
C LYS A 278 -8.60 28.57 14.64
N THR A 279 -9.51 27.90 13.95
CA THR A 279 -10.90 27.70 14.38
C THR A 279 -11.24 26.25 14.70
N LYS A 280 -10.32 25.30 14.44
CA LYS A 280 -10.53 23.90 14.78
C LYS A 280 -10.78 23.73 16.27
N TYR A 281 -11.80 22.96 16.60
CA TYR A 281 -12.05 22.54 17.96
C TYR A 281 -10.98 21.52 18.33
N ILE A 282 -10.44 21.64 19.54
CA ILE A 282 -9.43 20.72 20.06
C ILE A 282 -9.99 20.17 21.35
N ILE A 283 -9.88 18.85 21.54
CA ILE A 283 -10.33 18.25 22.78
C ILE A 283 -9.65 18.87 23.99
N TYR A 284 -10.43 19.04 25.06
CA TYR A 284 -9.94 19.59 26.32
C TYR A 284 -8.76 18.79 26.88
N SER A 285 -7.85 19.51 27.55
CA SER A 285 -6.78 18.89 28.34
C SER A 285 -7.35 18.04 29.47
N CYS A 286 -6.59 17.06 29.96
CA CYS A 286 -6.97 16.24 31.11
C CYS A 286 -7.27 17.11 32.35
N LYS A 287 -6.57 18.24 32.53
CA LYS A 287 -6.87 19.20 33.61
C LYS A 287 -8.28 19.78 33.45
N LYS A 288 -8.61 20.25 32.24
CA LYS A 288 -9.93 20.84 31.98
C LYS A 288 -11.04 19.79 32.03
N MET A 289 -10.79 18.57 31.53
CA MET A 289 -11.71 17.44 31.66
C MET A 289 -12.02 17.10 33.12
N LYS A 290 -11.03 17.21 34.03
CA LYS A 290 -11.25 17.06 35.48
C LYS A 290 -12.09 18.18 36.07
N GLU A 291 -11.79 19.44 35.73
CA GLU A 291 -12.58 20.60 36.18
C GLU A 291 -14.05 20.50 35.77
N LEU A 292 -14.32 19.94 34.59
CA LEU A 292 -15.67 19.73 34.06
C LEU A 292 -16.35 18.45 34.58
N GLY A 293 -15.70 17.66 35.44
CA GLY A 293 -16.26 16.40 35.96
C GLY A 293 -16.34 15.27 34.93
N LEU A 294 -15.64 15.40 33.79
CA LEU A 294 -15.67 14.43 32.68
C LEU A 294 -14.56 13.36 32.78
N CYS A 295 -13.58 13.56 33.66
CA CYS A 295 -12.45 12.66 33.81
C CYS A 295 -12.69 11.63 34.94
N VAL A 296 -12.71 10.34 34.59
CA VAL A 296 -13.00 9.24 35.53
C VAL A 296 -11.78 8.46 36.00
N ALA A 297 -10.59 8.71 35.43
CA ALA A 297 -9.38 7.95 35.73
C ALA A 297 -8.12 8.84 35.70
N SER A 298 -7.09 8.42 36.43
CA SER A 298 -5.78 9.07 36.44
C SER A 298 -4.82 8.35 35.50
N CYS A 299 -4.86 8.73 34.22
CA CYS A 299 -4.14 8.06 33.13
C CYS A 299 -2.69 8.54 32.90
N ASN A 300 -2.20 9.49 33.72
CA ASN A 300 -0.87 10.11 33.59
C ASN A 300 -0.55 10.69 32.19
N THR A 301 -1.56 11.31 31.55
CA THR A 301 -1.43 12.03 30.28
C THR A 301 -1.97 13.46 30.40
N LEU A 302 -1.52 14.35 29.51
CA LEU A 302 -1.90 15.76 29.47
C LEU A 302 -3.23 16.02 28.76
N ASN A 303 -3.61 15.15 27.82
CA ASN A 303 -4.91 15.19 27.15
C ASN A 303 -5.35 13.76 26.73
N PRO A 304 -6.64 13.58 26.36
CA PRO A 304 -7.14 12.28 25.94
C PRO A 304 -6.52 11.77 24.63
N LEU A 305 -6.11 12.65 23.70
CA LEU A 305 -5.41 12.22 22.48
C LEU A 305 -4.05 11.61 22.78
N GLN A 306 -3.30 12.12 23.76
CA GLN A 306 -2.03 11.54 24.17
C GLN A 306 -2.22 10.14 24.76
N PHE A 307 -3.35 9.88 25.42
CA PHE A 307 -3.67 8.52 25.87
C PHE A 307 -4.05 7.64 24.68
N TYR A 308 -4.83 8.19 23.73
CA TYR A 308 -5.23 7.47 22.54
C TYR A 308 -4.05 7.13 21.62
N TYR A 309 -3.12 8.05 21.34
CA TYR A 309 -1.95 7.79 20.50
C TYR A 309 -0.79 7.12 21.24
N GLY A 310 -0.85 7.02 22.57
CA GLY A 310 0.27 6.63 23.42
C GLY A 310 1.31 7.74 23.60
N LYS A 311 2.29 7.52 24.49
CA LYS A 311 3.52 8.32 24.46
C LYS A 311 4.32 7.86 23.23
N LEU A 312 4.60 8.78 22.32
CA LEU A 312 5.70 8.59 21.38
C LEU A 312 6.98 8.56 22.22
N GLU A 313 7.50 7.36 22.48
CA GLU A 313 8.91 7.16 22.82
C GLU A 313 9.73 7.07 21.54
#